data_AF-A0A6C0KEI2-F1
#
_entry.id   AF-A0A6C0KEI2-F1
#
_cell.length_a   1.000
_cell.length_b   1.000
_cell.length_c   1.000
_cell.angle_alpha   90.00
_cell.angle_beta   90.00
_cell.angle_gamma   90.00
#
_symmetry.space_group_name_H-M   'P 1'
#
loop_
_entity.id
_entity.type
_entity.pdbx_description
1 polymer ?
#
loop_
_entity_poly.entity_id
_entity_poly.type
_entity_poly.pdbx_seq_one_letter_code
_entity_poly.pdbx_strand_id
1 'polypeptide(L)'
;MELTDVQKHANYLKLMRVLIDVGDRTHIDQWWKDEHREFIMNIRKHFEDFNCVLVIAQDDEQRTALEENKRRAEILMRNLENSIRVNGTFDIQVYRLFAENVEPLVRQYIPKDELDEISEQLGFMSF
;
A
#
# COMPACT_ATOMS: atom_id res chain seq x y z
N MET A 1 13.05 12.07 8.23
CA MET A 1 11.95 12.59 9.06
C MET A 1 11.09 11.40 9.40
N GLU A 2 10.92 11.08 10.68
CA GLU A 2 10.16 9.90 11.10
C GLU A 2 8.65 10.21 10.99
N LEU A 3 7.88 9.30 10.38
CA LEU A 3 6.42 9.47 10.29
C LEU A 3 5.82 9.35 11.69
N THR A 4 4.86 10.23 12.01
CA THR A 4 4.07 10.09 13.24
C THR A 4 3.18 8.84 13.16
N ASP A 5 2.83 8.24 14.30
CA ASP A 5 2.02 7.02 14.33
C ASP A 5 0.64 7.22 13.68
N VAL A 6 0.06 8.42 13.84
CA VAL A 6 -1.17 8.85 13.15
C VAL A 6 -1.03 8.79 11.62
N GLN A 7 0.12 9.19 11.07
CA GLN A 7 0.36 9.15 9.62
C GLN A 7 0.58 7.73 9.12
N LYS A 8 1.25 6.87 9.90
CA LYS A 8 1.42 5.44 9.57
C LYS A 8 0.05 4.75 9.50
N HIS A 9 -0.81 5.00 10.48
CA HIS A 9 -2.18 4.48 10.52
C HIS A 9 -3.04 4.96 9.36
N ALA A 10 -3.06 6.27 9.09
CA ALA A 10 -3.84 6.81 7.99
C ALA A 10 -3.39 6.23 6.63
N ASN A 11 -2.08 6.04 6.43
CA ASN A 11 -1.55 5.46 5.21
C ASN A 11 -1.91 3.96 5.08
N TYR A 12 -1.83 3.20 6.17
CA TYR A 12 -2.21 1.78 6.18
C TYR A 12 -3.71 1.60 5.95
N LEU A 13 -4.56 2.37 6.64
CA LEU A 13 -6.00 2.40 6.42
C LEU A 13 -6.36 2.72 4.96
N LYS A 14 -5.70 3.72 4.37
CA LYS A 14 -5.91 4.09 2.97
C LYS A 14 -5.51 2.95 2.03
N LEU A 15 -4.43 2.23 2.32
CA LEU A 15 -4.00 1.08 1.55
C LEU A 15 -4.96 -0.12 1.66
N MET A 16 -5.46 -0.40 2.87
CA MET A 16 -6.44 -1.46 3.09
C MET A 16 -7.78 -1.15 2.40
N ARG A 17 -8.21 0.11 2.43
CA ARG A 17 -9.42 0.55 1.75
C ARG A 17 -9.34 0.38 0.23
N VAL A 18 -8.16 0.58 -0.37
CA VAL A 18 -7.93 0.26 -1.80
C VAL A 18 -8.19 -1.21 -2.10
N LEU A 19 -7.71 -2.12 -1.25
CA LEU A 19 -7.89 -3.56 -1.47
C LEU A 19 -9.37 -3.96 -1.41
N ILE A 20 -10.15 -3.33 -0.53
CA ILE A 20 -11.61 -3.51 -0.42
C ILE A 20 -12.30 -2.93 -1.65
N ASP A 21 -12.09 -1.64 -1.92
CA ASP A 21 -12.81 -0.89 -2.96
C ASP A 21 -12.56 -1.48 -4.35
N VAL A 22 -11.33 -1.92 -4.63
CA VAL A 22 -11.01 -2.56 -5.91
C VAL A 22 -11.60 -3.97 -6.02
N GLY A 23 -11.72 -4.69 -4.91
CA GLY A 23 -12.34 -6.01 -4.86
C GLY A 23 -13.84 -5.97 -5.18
N ASP A 24 -14.56 -5.02 -4.59
CA ASP A 24 -16.03 -4.89 -4.73
C ASP A 24 -16.45 -4.06 -5.96
N ARG A 25 -15.56 -3.20 -6.49
CA ARG A 25 -15.76 -2.35 -7.68
C ARG A 25 -16.95 -1.37 -7.62
N THR A 26 -17.68 -1.33 -6.52
CA THR A 26 -18.90 -0.53 -6.30
C THR A 26 -18.64 0.97 -6.18
N HIS A 27 -17.42 1.37 -5.81
CA HIS A 27 -17.07 2.77 -5.47
C HIS A 27 -16.00 3.41 -6.36
N ILE A 28 -15.65 2.77 -7.49
CA ILE A 28 -14.58 3.26 -8.37
C ILE A 28 -15.16 4.21 -9.43
N ASP A 29 -15.21 5.50 -9.11
CA ASP A 29 -15.54 6.57 -10.06
C ASP A 29 -14.28 7.39 -10.44
N GLN A 30 -14.48 8.50 -11.19
CA GLN A 30 -13.36 9.35 -11.60
C GLN A 30 -12.75 10.12 -10.43
N TRP A 31 -13.56 10.52 -9.45
CA TRP A 31 -13.08 11.24 -8.27
C TRP A 31 -12.15 10.35 -7.44
N TRP A 32 -12.55 9.08 -7.22
CA TRP A 32 -11.72 8.08 -6.57
C TRP A 32 -10.39 7.90 -7.32
N LYS A 33 -10.42 7.79 -8.65
CA LYS A 33 -9.19 7.66 -9.45
C LYS A 33 -8.27 8.87 -9.31
N ASP A 34 -8.80 10.08 -9.29
CA ASP A 34 -8.03 11.30 -9.17
C ASP A 34 -7.38 11.42 -7.78
N GLU A 35 -8.13 11.10 -6.72
CA GLU A 35 -7.60 11.06 -5.35
C GLU A 35 -6.46 10.03 -5.21
N HIS A 36 -6.66 8.82 -5.71
CA HIS A 36 -5.66 7.75 -5.61
C HIS A 36 -4.45 7.96 -6.53
N ARG A 37 -4.63 8.64 -7.67
CA ARG A 37 -3.54 9.11 -8.51
C ARG A 37 -2.64 10.09 -7.76
N GLU A 38 -3.21 11.09 -7.08
CA GLU A 38 -2.43 12.04 -6.29
C GLU A 38 -1.68 11.35 -5.16
N PHE A 39 -2.37 10.45 -4.45
CA PHE A 39 -1.78 9.67 -3.36
C PHE A 39 -0.57 8.84 -3.83
N ILE A 40 -0.70 8.10 -4.94
CA ILE A 40 0.41 7.32 -5.53
C ILE A 40 1.58 8.23 -5.92
N MET A 41 1.30 9.38 -6.53
CA MET A 41 2.36 10.32 -6.92
C MET A 41 3.08 10.93 -5.71
N ASN A 42 2.37 11.13 -4.59
CA ASN A 42 2.97 11.55 -3.33
C ASN A 42 3.83 10.45 -2.71
N ILE A 43 3.35 9.20 -2.70
CA ILE A 43 4.16 8.05 -2.27
C ILE A 43 5.46 7.96 -3.10
N ARG A 44 5.37 8.08 -4.43
CA ARG A 44 6.52 7.96 -5.34
C ARG A 44 7.67 8.90 -4.98
N LYS A 45 7.38 10.13 -4.52
CA LYS A 45 8.38 11.14 -4.11
C LYS A 45 9.28 10.66 -2.97
N HIS A 46 8.76 9.77 -2.12
CA HIS A 46 9.44 9.23 -0.95
C HIS A 46 9.74 7.73 -1.11
N PHE A 47 9.42 7.15 -2.27
CA PHE A 47 9.57 5.71 -2.51
C PHE A 47 11.04 5.30 -2.73
N GLU A 48 11.91 6.23 -3.14
CA GLU A 48 13.36 5.98 -3.20
C GLU A 48 14.02 5.95 -1.81
N ASP A 49 13.36 6.51 -0.79
CA ASP A 49 13.80 6.46 0.62
C ASP A 49 13.49 5.11 1.29
N PHE A 50 13.14 4.05 0.53
CA PHE A 50 12.81 2.70 1.00
C PHE A 50 13.95 1.94 1.72
N ASN A 51 15.01 2.65 2.10
CA ASN A 51 15.83 2.29 3.26
C ASN A 51 15.06 2.36 4.60
N CYS A 52 13.84 2.89 4.60
CA CYS A 52 12.94 2.89 5.76
C CYS A 52 12.08 1.61 5.90
N VAL A 53 12.12 0.67 4.94
CA VAL A 53 11.51 -0.66 5.11
C VAL A 53 12.63 -1.62 5.47
N LEU A 54 13.07 -1.56 6.72
CA LEU A 54 13.77 -2.66 7.35
C LEU A 54 12.86 -3.89 7.31
N VAL A 55 13.38 -4.99 6.80
CA VAL A 55 12.71 -6.29 6.91
C VAL A 55 12.99 -6.79 8.32
N ILE A 56 11.98 -6.75 9.20
CA ILE A 56 12.09 -7.12 10.62
C ILE A 56 11.74 -8.61 10.80
N ALA A 57 11.99 -9.42 9.77
CA ALA A 57 11.71 -10.85 9.79
C ALA A 57 12.72 -11.60 10.66
N GLN A 58 12.22 -12.50 11.50
CA GLN A 58 13.05 -13.28 12.42
C GLN A 58 13.63 -14.55 11.76
N ASP A 59 13.02 -15.04 10.68
CA ASP A 59 13.50 -16.18 9.89
C ASP A 59 13.82 -15.81 8.43
N ASP A 60 14.63 -16.65 7.77
CA ASP A 60 15.16 -16.43 6.43
C ASP A 60 14.08 -16.54 5.34
N GLU A 61 13.06 -17.37 5.55
CA GLU A 61 11.98 -17.61 4.57
C GLU A 61 11.07 -16.38 4.47
N GLN A 62 10.64 -15.88 5.64
CA GLN A 62 9.86 -14.66 5.75
C GLN A 62 10.65 -13.46 5.21
N ARG A 63 11.95 -13.37 5.50
CA ARG A 63 12.81 -12.31 4.97
C ARG A 63 12.82 -12.30 3.44
N THR A 64 13.06 -13.47 2.84
CA THR A 64 13.10 -13.63 1.38
C THR A 64 11.78 -13.23 0.73
N ALA A 65 10.65 -13.65 1.32
CA ALA A 65 9.32 -13.29 0.82
C ALA A 65 9.09 -11.77 0.85
N LEU A 66 9.50 -11.09 1.93
CA LEU A 66 9.35 -9.64 2.09
C LEU A 66 10.27 -8.86 1.14
N GLU A 67 11.49 -9.33 0.92
CA GLU A 67 12.39 -8.74 -0.09
C GLU A 67 11.82 -8.85 -1.51
N GLU A 68 11.21 -10.00 -1.85
CA GLU A 68 10.55 -10.18 -3.14
C GLU A 68 9.32 -9.27 -3.28
N ASN A 69 8.52 -9.12 -2.22
CA ASN A 69 7.40 -8.16 -2.19
C ASN A 69 7.88 -6.72 -2.41
N LYS A 70 8.99 -6.32 -1.75
CA LYS A 70 9.61 -5.01 -1.96
C LYS A 70 10.02 -4.80 -3.42
N ARG A 71 10.72 -5.78 -4.01
CA ARG A 71 11.15 -5.73 -5.42
C ARG A 71 9.96 -5.60 -6.38
N ARG A 72 8.87 -6.35 -6.12
CA ARG A 72 7.63 -6.26 -6.93
C ARG A 72 6.95 -4.90 -6.78
N ALA A 73 6.87 -4.38 -5.56
CA ALA A 73 6.29 -3.06 -5.29
C ALA A 73 7.02 -1.94 -6.06
N GLU A 74 8.35 -2.00 -6.18
CA GLU A 74 9.13 -1.06 -6.98
C GLU A 74 8.75 -1.08 -8.46
N ILE A 75 8.62 -2.27 -9.05
CA ILE A 75 8.22 -2.42 -10.45
C ILE A 75 6.79 -1.88 -10.66
N LEU A 76 5.87 -2.24 -9.77
CA LEU A 76 4.47 -1.82 -9.85
C LEU A 76 4.32 -0.30 -9.66
N MET A 77 5.09 0.32 -8.75
CA MET A 77 5.14 1.77 -8.57
C MET A 77 5.60 2.49 -9.84
N ARG A 78 6.65 2.00 -10.52
CA ARG A 78 7.09 2.54 -11.81
C ARG A 78 6.03 2.41 -12.89
N ASN A 79 5.32 1.27 -12.93
CA ASN A 79 4.23 1.07 -13.88
C ASN A 79 3.06 2.03 -13.63
N LEU A 80 2.70 2.26 -12.36
CA LEU A 80 1.69 3.24 -11.98
C LEU A 80 2.11 4.66 -12.36
N GLU A 81 3.34 5.07 -12.02
CA GLU A 81 3.87 6.38 -12.40
C GLU A 81 3.84 6.58 -13.92
N ASN A 82 4.25 5.57 -14.70
CA ASN A 82 4.20 5.62 -16.16
C ASN A 82 2.76 5.72 -16.67
N SER A 83 1.82 4.94 -16.12
CA SER A 83 0.40 5.02 -16.50
C SER A 83 -0.15 6.45 -16.29
N ILE A 84 0.21 7.06 -15.16
CA ILE A 84 -0.25 8.37 -14.71
C ILE A 84 0.37 9.51 -15.52
N ARG A 85 1.70 9.50 -15.68
CA ARG A 85 2.45 10.62 -16.27
C ARG A 85 2.52 10.57 -17.78
N VAL A 86 2.63 9.36 -18.35
CA VAL A 86 2.85 9.18 -19.79
C VAL A 86 1.54 8.94 -20.51
N ASN A 87 0.73 8.01 -20.00
CA ASN A 87 -0.49 7.56 -20.69
C ASN A 87 -1.72 8.35 -20.26
N GLY A 88 -1.63 9.11 -19.16
CA GLY A 88 -2.77 9.85 -18.59
C GLY A 88 -3.86 8.93 -18.02
N THR A 89 -3.53 7.66 -17.73
CA THR A 89 -4.46 6.66 -17.20
C THR A 89 -4.10 6.27 -15.77
N PHE A 90 -5.03 5.63 -15.07
CA PHE A 90 -4.79 5.04 -13.75
C PHE A 90 -5.14 3.55 -13.80
N ASP A 91 -4.12 2.69 -13.80
CA ASP A 91 -4.31 1.24 -13.87
C ASP A 91 -4.66 0.67 -12.50
N ILE A 92 -5.94 0.40 -12.32
CA ILE A 92 -6.51 -0.13 -11.07
C ILE A 92 -5.95 -1.51 -10.74
N GLN A 93 -5.67 -2.35 -11.73
CA GLN A 93 -5.15 -3.70 -11.49
C GLN A 93 -3.72 -3.64 -10.99
N VAL A 94 -2.88 -2.80 -11.61
CA VAL A 94 -1.52 -2.54 -11.12
C VAL A 94 -1.56 -1.91 -9.73
N TYR A 95 -2.54 -1.04 -9.45
CA TYR A 95 -2.67 -0.42 -8.14
C TYR A 95 -3.04 -1.41 -7.03
N ARG A 96 -3.96 -2.33 -7.32
CA ARG A 96 -4.30 -3.43 -6.40
C ARG A 96 -3.10 -4.33 -6.12
N LEU A 97 -2.39 -4.76 -7.17
CA LEU A 97 -1.18 -5.58 -7.01
C LEU A 97 -0.11 -4.83 -6.21
N PHE A 98 0.03 -3.52 -6.42
CA PHE A 98 0.95 -2.70 -5.65
C PHE A 98 0.57 -2.72 -4.16
N ALA A 99 -0.69 -2.48 -3.83
CA ALA A 99 -1.17 -2.52 -2.46
C ALA A 99 -0.96 -3.91 -1.81
N GLU A 100 -1.23 -5.01 -2.52
CA GLU A 100 -1.01 -6.38 -2.02
C GLU A 100 0.47 -6.68 -1.71
N ASN A 101 1.41 -6.08 -2.44
CA ASN A 101 2.84 -6.28 -2.19
C ASN A 101 3.38 -5.33 -1.10
N VAL A 102 2.72 -4.20 -0.87
CA VAL A 102 3.14 -3.22 0.16
C VAL A 102 2.56 -3.54 1.53
N GLU A 103 1.35 -4.11 1.61
CA GLU A 103 0.69 -4.45 2.88
C GLU A 103 1.62 -5.24 3.84
N PRO A 104 2.29 -6.33 3.42
CA PRO A 104 3.12 -7.14 4.32
C PRO A 104 4.36 -6.41 4.81
N LEU A 105 4.79 -5.37 4.10
CA LEU A 105 5.93 -4.53 4.46
C LEU A 105 5.53 -3.52 5.54
N VAL A 106 4.40 -2.84 5.34
CA VAL A 106 3.93 -1.79 6.25
C VAL A 106 3.42 -2.38 7.56
N ARG A 107 2.73 -3.53 7.52
CA ARG A 107 2.19 -4.16 8.74
C ARG A 107 3.24 -4.56 9.77
N GLN A 108 4.52 -4.72 9.37
CA GLN A 108 5.62 -5.01 10.31
C GLN A 108 5.87 -3.86 11.30
N TYR A 109 5.40 -2.65 10.99
CA TYR A 109 5.58 -1.44 11.79
C TYR A 109 4.35 -1.10 12.63
N ILE A 110 3.29 -1.91 12.56
CA ILE A 110 2.03 -1.66 13.25
C ILE A 110 1.85 -2.79 14.28
N PRO A 111 1.77 -2.46 15.58
CA PRO A 111 1.34 -3.38 16.63
C PRO A 111 0.07 -4.16 16.28
N LYS A 112 -0.02 -5.40 16.75
CA LYS A 112 -1.12 -6.30 16.37
C LYS A 112 -2.50 -5.80 16.84
N ASP A 113 -2.55 -5.25 18.04
CA ASP A 113 -3.73 -4.60 18.62
C ASP A 113 -4.24 -3.44 17.76
N GLU A 114 -3.34 -2.64 17.19
CA GLU A 114 -3.70 -1.55 16.27
C GLU A 114 -4.23 -2.07 14.93
N LEU A 115 -3.74 -3.21 14.44
CA LEU A 115 -4.27 -3.88 13.24
C LEU A 115 -5.68 -4.44 13.47
N ASP A 116 -5.95 -4.98 14.66
CA ASP A 116 -7.26 -5.51 15.03
C ASP A 116 -8.31 -4.38 15.05
N GLU A 117 -7.99 -3.22 15.66
CA GLU A 117 -8.86 -2.03 15.65
C GLU A 117 -9.17 -1.50 14.23
N ILE A 118 -8.16 -1.48 13.35
CA ILE A 118 -8.32 -1.08 11.96
C ILE A 118 -9.25 -2.04 11.21
N SER A 119 -9.12 -3.34 11.48
CA SER A 119 -9.96 -4.37 10.87
C SER A 119 -11.43 -4.23 11.29
N GLU A 120 -11.68 -3.92 12.56
CA GLU A 120 -13.02 -3.62 13.09
C GLU A 120 -13.64 -2.39 12.41
N GLN A 121 -12.87 -1.30 12.23
CA GLN A 121 -13.33 -0.08 11.56
C GLN A 121 -13.68 -0.29 10.08
N LEU A 122 -12.99 -1.21 9.41
CA LEU A 122 -13.23 -1.57 8.01
C LEU A 122 -14.36 -2.60 7.84
N GLY A 123 -14.95 -3.08 8.94
CA GLY A 123 -16.02 -4.09 8.91
C GLY A 123 -15.54 -5.50 8.59
N PHE A 124 -14.23 -5.77 8.70
CA PHE A 124 -13.71 -7.13 8.60
C PHE A 124 -13.97 -7.87 9.92
N MET A 125 -14.99 -8.73 9.92
CA MET A 125 -15.08 -9.79 10.93
C MET A 125 -13.92 -10.77 10.71
N SER A 126 -13.07 -10.87 11.72
CA SER A 126 -12.08 -11.90 12.05
C SER A 126 -11.87 -13.02 11.01
N PHE A 127 -10.67 -13.08 10.40
CA PHE A 127 -10.18 -14.28 9.71
C PHE A 127 -9.48 -15.23 10.69
#